data_AF-A0A962ZR67-F1
#
_entry.id   AF-A0A962ZR67-F1
#
_cell.length_a   1.000
_cell.length_b   1.000
_cell.length_c   1.000
_cell.angle_alpha   90.00
_cell.angle_beta   90.00
_cell.angle_gamma   90.00
#
_symmetry.space_group_name_H-M   'P 1'
#
loop_
_entity.id
_entity.type
_entity.pdbx_description
1 polymer ?
#
loop_
_entity_poly.entity_id
_entity_poly.type
_entity_poly.pdbx_seq_one_letter_code
_entity_poly.pdbx_strand_id
1 'polypeptide(L)'
;AGGRVAGVLDKERGGMRWEGGFASAKEDSDAAGRHIGRGCVAGVRIRWIGSINGVDRLENQQIWVVGKNTDAPWPVSHGYTVNIEGDPSMHNVMLPIPAMNPARMTPRDMNDLGMQITALPAVNAIPAVCRAAPGIRTYRDLPPVTAAGRLPA
;
A
#
# COMPACT_ATOMS: atom_id res chain seq x y z
N ALA A 1 0.67 -1.75 -10.60
CA ALA A 1 1.32 -2.64 -9.60
C ALA A 1 1.30 -4.12 -10.01
N GLY A 2 0.16 -4.69 -10.46
CA GLY A 2 0.05 -6.12 -10.77
C GLY A 2 0.99 -6.69 -11.85
N GLY A 3 1.38 -5.90 -12.86
CA GLY A 3 2.32 -6.35 -13.90
C GLY A 3 3.73 -6.68 -13.40
N ARG A 4 4.15 -6.14 -12.25
CA ARG A 4 5.52 -6.35 -11.72
C ARG A 4 5.63 -7.57 -10.81
N VAL A 5 4.56 -7.96 -10.13
CA VAL A 5 4.56 -9.15 -9.26
C VAL A 5 4.65 -10.44 -10.09
N ALA A 6 3.91 -10.53 -11.22
CA ALA A 6 4.01 -11.65 -12.15
C ALA A 6 5.42 -11.80 -12.73
N GLY A 7 6.03 -10.66 -13.06
CA GLY A 7 7.43 -10.63 -13.45
C GLY A 7 8.30 -11.30 -12.39
N VAL A 8 8.20 -10.92 -11.11
CA VAL A 8 9.08 -11.43 -10.04
C VAL A 8 9.04 -12.95 -9.89
N LEU A 9 7.96 -13.59 -10.33
CA LEU A 9 7.83 -15.06 -10.32
C LEU A 9 8.35 -15.74 -11.60
N ASP A 10 8.93 -14.97 -12.53
CA ASP A 10 9.39 -15.43 -13.85
C ASP A 10 8.34 -16.26 -14.60
N LYS A 11 7.07 -15.88 -14.47
CA LYS A 11 5.95 -16.49 -15.19
C LYS A 11 5.44 -15.53 -16.25
N GLU A 12 5.15 -16.06 -17.44
CA GLU A 12 4.39 -15.32 -18.43
C GLU A 12 2.99 -15.02 -17.90
N ARG A 13 2.63 -13.74 -17.94
CA ARG A 13 1.31 -13.30 -17.51
C ARG A 13 0.31 -13.58 -18.61
N GLY A 14 -0.85 -14.11 -18.24
CA GLY A 14 -2.04 -14.06 -19.07
C GLY A 14 -2.71 -12.69 -18.96
N GLY A 15 -3.98 -12.70 -18.55
CA GLY A 15 -4.81 -11.50 -18.41
C GLY A 15 -4.54 -10.70 -17.14
N MET A 16 -4.99 -9.45 -17.14
CA MET A 16 -5.10 -8.62 -15.94
C MET A 16 -6.44 -7.93 -15.95
N ARG A 17 -7.18 -8.05 -14.84
CA ARG A 17 -8.44 -7.34 -14.63
C ARG A 17 -8.32 -6.37 -13.46
N TRP A 18 -9.20 -5.38 -13.47
CA TRP A 18 -9.31 -4.38 -12.43
C TRP A 18 -10.75 -4.32 -11.94
N GLU A 19 -10.90 -4.17 -10.62
CA GLU A 19 -12.17 -3.92 -9.95
C GLU A 19 -12.00 -2.69 -9.06
N GLY A 20 -12.97 -1.78 -9.14
CA GLY A 20 -12.99 -0.55 -8.36
C GLY A 20 -14.30 -0.36 -7.60
N GLY A 21 -14.23 0.36 -6.49
CA GLY A 21 -15.40 0.81 -5.75
C GLY A 21 -15.13 2.14 -5.06
N PHE A 22 -16.18 2.95 -4.91
CA PHE A 22 -16.14 4.23 -4.20
C PHE A 22 -17.13 4.20 -3.04
N ALA A 23 -16.82 4.96 -2.00
CA ALA A 23 -17.68 5.19 -0.85
C ALA A 23 -17.84 6.69 -0.64
N SER A 24 -19.03 7.11 -0.22
CA SER A 24 -19.40 8.50 -0.01
C SER A 24 -19.27 8.91 1.47
N ALA A 25 -18.97 10.17 1.71
CA ALA A 25 -19.06 10.78 3.02
C ALA A 25 -20.52 10.85 3.47
N LYS A 26 -20.79 10.43 4.71
CA LYS A 26 -22.11 10.52 5.33
C LYS A 26 -22.42 11.92 5.86
N GLU A 27 -21.41 12.75 6.03
CA GLU A 27 -21.52 14.12 6.54
C GLU A 27 -20.29 14.92 6.10
N ASP A 28 -20.36 16.23 6.31
CA ASP A 28 -19.22 17.11 6.09
C ASP A 28 -18.12 16.79 7.09
N SER A 29 -16.89 16.70 6.61
CA SER A 29 -15.72 16.41 7.44
C SER A 29 -14.49 17.18 6.98
N ASP A 30 -13.50 17.29 7.88
CA ASP A 30 -12.17 17.80 7.55
C ASP A 30 -11.12 16.69 7.70
N ALA A 31 -10.36 16.47 6.63
CA ALA A 31 -9.31 15.47 6.56
C ALA A 31 -7.92 16.12 6.63
N ALA A 32 -7.60 16.71 7.78
CA ALA A 32 -6.36 17.45 8.04
C ALA A 32 -6.18 18.67 7.11
N GLY A 33 -7.17 19.58 7.15
CA GLY A 33 -7.22 20.81 6.36
C GLY A 33 -7.80 20.62 4.95
N ARG A 34 -8.48 19.50 4.71
CA ARG A 34 -9.11 19.17 3.43
C ARG A 34 -10.58 18.86 3.68
N HIS A 35 -11.45 19.79 3.31
CA HIS A 35 -12.89 19.61 3.44
C HIS A 35 -13.40 18.52 2.49
N ILE A 36 -14.23 17.63 3.01
CA ILE A 36 -14.97 16.61 2.28
C ILE A 36 -16.45 16.81 2.61
N GLY A 37 -17.23 17.27 1.64
CA GLY A 37 -18.66 17.46 1.81
C GLY A 37 -19.42 16.14 1.83
N ARG A 38 -20.60 16.14 2.47
CA ARG A 38 -21.55 15.03 2.41
C ARG A 38 -21.82 14.61 0.97
N GLY A 39 -21.81 13.31 0.70
CA GLY A 39 -22.02 12.74 -0.63
C GLY A 39 -20.80 12.78 -1.57
N CYS A 40 -19.71 13.45 -1.18
CA CYS A 40 -18.45 13.37 -1.91
C CYS A 40 -17.73 12.05 -1.64
N VAL A 41 -16.81 11.66 -2.53
CA VAL A 41 -16.00 10.45 -2.36
C VAL A 41 -15.12 10.57 -1.12
N ALA A 42 -15.31 9.64 -0.18
CA ALA A 42 -14.54 9.52 1.05
C ALA A 42 -13.91 8.13 1.24
N GLY A 43 -14.07 7.24 0.26
CA GLY A 43 -13.35 5.98 0.22
C GLY A 43 -13.19 5.44 -1.18
N VAL A 44 -12.12 4.68 -1.37
CA VAL A 44 -11.81 4.01 -2.63
C VAL A 44 -11.26 2.62 -2.34
N ARG A 45 -11.74 1.63 -3.09
CA ARG A 45 -11.20 0.28 -3.15
C ARG A 45 -10.74 0.02 -4.58
N ILE A 46 -9.50 -0.43 -4.71
CA ILE A 46 -8.88 -0.80 -5.98
C ILE A 46 -8.35 -2.22 -5.83
N ARG A 47 -8.70 -3.09 -6.76
CA ARG A 47 -8.24 -4.47 -6.79
C ARG A 47 -7.75 -4.83 -8.20
N TRP A 48 -6.53 -5.30 -8.28
CA TRP A 48 -5.90 -5.79 -9.51
C TRP A 48 -5.71 -7.29 -9.40
N ILE A 49 -6.17 -8.02 -10.41
CA ILE A 49 -6.08 -9.49 -10.43
C ILE A 49 -5.35 -9.89 -11.70
N GLY A 50 -4.27 -10.64 -11.54
CA GLY A 50 -3.44 -11.16 -12.61
C GLY A 50 -3.61 -12.67 -12.73
N SER A 51 -3.79 -13.13 -13.96
CA SER A 51 -3.83 -14.56 -14.28
C SER A 51 -2.54 -15.06 -14.90
N ILE A 52 -2.23 -16.33 -14.67
CA ILE A 52 -1.14 -17.09 -15.28
C ILE A 52 -1.79 -18.36 -15.83
N ASN A 53 -1.61 -18.63 -17.13
CA ASN A 53 -2.25 -19.74 -17.82
C ASN A 53 -3.78 -19.80 -17.62
N GLY A 54 -4.45 -18.64 -17.67
CA GLY A 54 -5.90 -18.52 -17.50
C GLY A 54 -6.42 -18.66 -16.06
N VAL A 55 -5.55 -18.89 -15.08
CA VAL A 55 -5.92 -19.02 -13.66
C VAL A 55 -5.49 -17.77 -12.90
N ASP A 56 -6.38 -17.19 -12.09
CA ASP A 56 -6.04 -16.08 -11.19
C ASP A 56 -4.99 -16.54 -10.16
N ARG A 57 -3.83 -15.87 -10.12
CA ARG A 57 -2.72 -16.24 -9.24
C ARG A 57 -2.20 -15.10 -8.39
N LEU A 58 -2.49 -13.86 -8.80
CA LEU A 58 -1.92 -12.68 -8.18
C LEU A 58 -3.02 -11.66 -7.94
N GLU A 59 -3.08 -11.16 -6.71
CA GLU A 59 -3.98 -10.09 -6.33
C GLU A 59 -3.20 -8.96 -5.64
N ASN A 60 -3.52 -7.72 -6.00
CA ASN A 60 -3.13 -6.55 -5.23
C ASN A 60 -4.36 -5.69 -4.98
N GLN A 61 -4.74 -5.56 -3.71
CA GLN A 61 -5.86 -4.76 -3.26
C GLN A 61 -5.38 -3.59 -2.39
N GLN A 62 -5.95 -2.42 -2.63
CA GLN A 62 -5.77 -1.22 -1.83
C GLN A 62 -7.15 -0.71 -1.43
N ILE A 63 -7.34 -0.45 -0.13
CA ILE A 63 -8.56 0.18 0.39
C ILE A 63 -8.12 1.40 1.18
N TRP A 64 -8.63 2.56 0.80
CA TRP A 64 -8.42 3.83 1.51
C TRP A 64 -9.78 4.41 1.87
N VAL A 65 -9.95 4.75 3.14
CA VAL A 65 -11.17 5.37 3.66
C VAL A 65 -10.76 6.53 4.56
N VAL A 66 -11.43 7.66 4.39
CA VAL A 66 -11.19 8.86 5.17
C VAL A 66 -12.09 8.87 6.40
N GLY A 67 -11.49 8.83 7.58
CA GLY A 67 -12.22 8.83 8.85
C GLY A 67 -13.18 7.66 8.99
N LYS A 68 -14.19 7.82 9.86
CA LYS A 68 -15.20 6.78 10.15
C LYS A 68 -16.57 7.08 9.54
N ASN A 69 -16.79 8.31 9.06
CA ASN A 69 -18.11 8.81 8.68
C ASN A 69 -18.34 8.59 7.17
N THR A 70 -18.22 7.34 6.73
CA THR A 70 -18.41 6.93 5.34
C THR A 70 -19.40 5.77 5.24
N ASP A 71 -19.92 5.54 4.05
CA ASP A 71 -20.77 4.37 3.73
C ASP A 71 -19.97 3.18 3.19
N ALA A 72 -18.64 3.19 3.33
CA ALA A 72 -17.77 2.14 2.83
C ALA A 72 -18.17 0.77 3.41
N PRO A 73 -18.52 -0.21 2.56
CA PRO A 73 -18.93 -1.54 3.02
C PRO A 73 -17.75 -2.47 3.27
N TRP A 74 -16.52 -2.02 3.04
CA TRP A 74 -15.33 -2.86 3.02
C TRP A 74 -14.72 -2.98 4.42
N PRO A 75 -14.20 -4.16 4.81
CA PRO A 75 -13.38 -4.28 6.00
C PRO A 75 -12.07 -3.51 5.79
N VAL A 76 -11.81 -2.51 6.61
CA VAL A 76 -10.58 -1.71 6.57
C VAL A 76 -9.69 -2.09 7.75
N SER A 77 -8.52 -2.62 7.47
CA SER A 77 -7.43 -2.77 8.43
C SER A 77 -6.30 -1.81 8.08
N HIS A 78 -5.56 -1.36 9.10
CA HIS A 78 -4.31 -0.63 8.87
C HIS A 78 -3.18 -1.59 8.49
N GLY A 79 -2.18 -1.07 7.79
CA GLY A 79 -0.97 -1.79 7.40
C GLY A 79 -1.10 -2.56 6.10
N TYR A 80 -0.23 -3.56 5.93
CA TYR A 80 -0.11 -4.37 4.72
C TYR A 80 -0.23 -5.84 5.08
N THR A 81 -1.11 -6.55 4.38
CA THR A 81 -1.25 -8.00 4.50
C THR A 81 -0.76 -8.66 3.22
N VAL A 82 0.11 -9.66 3.37
CA VAL A 82 0.62 -10.47 2.27
C VAL A 82 0.29 -11.93 2.56
N ASN A 83 -0.56 -12.50 1.71
CA ASN A 83 -0.93 -13.90 1.74
C ASN A 83 -0.26 -14.61 0.57
N ILE A 84 0.45 -15.70 0.86
CA ILE A 84 1.07 -16.56 -0.14
C ILE A 84 0.51 -17.96 0.10
N GLU A 85 -0.27 -18.44 -0.85
CA GLU A 85 -0.77 -19.82 -0.86
C GLU A 85 0.24 -20.70 -1.61
N GLY A 86 0.75 -21.71 -0.92
CA GLY A 86 1.80 -22.59 -1.42
C GLY A 86 2.24 -23.58 -0.37
N ASP A 87 3.45 -24.11 -0.55
CA ASP A 87 4.07 -25.05 0.38
C ASP A 87 5.48 -24.56 0.77
N PRO A 88 5.67 -23.97 1.97
CA PRO A 88 4.63 -23.65 2.96
C PRO A 88 3.80 -22.44 2.54
N SER A 89 2.56 -22.40 3.03
CA SER A 89 1.74 -21.18 2.95
C SER A 89 2.24 -20.16 3.97
N MET A 90 2.19 -18.88 3.61
CA MET A 90 2.64 -17.78 4.47
C MET A 90 1.56 -16.70 4.60
N HIS A 91 1.38 -16.21 5.82
CA HIS A 91 0.54 -15.07 6.15
C HIS A 91 1.38 -14.04 6.90
N ASN A 92 1.57 -12.87 6.30
CA ASN A 92 2.36 -11.79 6.88
C ASN A 92 1.51 -10.54 7.03
N VAL A 93 1.55 -9.93 8.22
CA VAL A 93 0.93 -8.64 8.51
C VAL A 93 2.00 -7.67 8.95
N MET A 94 2.16 -6.58 8.20
CA MET A 94 3.10 -5.51 8.48
C MET A 94 2.32 -4.28 8.92
N LEU A 95 2.39 -3.97 10.22
CA LEU A 95 1.75 -2.80 10.80
C LEU A 95 2.79 -1.71 11.01
N PRO A 96 2.58 -0.49 10.48
CA PRO A 96 3.38 0.64 10.90
C PRO A 96 3.02 1.02 12.32
N ILE A 97 3.98 0.89 13.23
CA ILE A 97 3.79 1.24 14.64
C ILE A 97 4.42 2.62 14.87
N PRO A 98 3.64 3.64 15.28
CA PRO A 98 4.18 4.95 15.61
C PRO A 98 5.04 4.88 16.88
N ALA A 99 6.05 5.75 16.98
CA ALA A 99 6.86 5.85 18.20
C ALA A 99 6.07 6.45 19.38
N MET A 100 5.09 7.30 19.08
CA MET A 100 4.20 7.88 20.08
C MET A 100 3.04 6.95 20.43
N ASN A 101 2.44 7.13 21.61
CA ASN A 101 1.26 6.37 22.02
C ASN A 101 0.12 6.58 21.01
N PRO A 102 -0.39 5.52 20.34
CA PRO A 102 -1.47 5.62 19.36
C PRO A 102 -2.73 6.29 19.90
N ALA A 103 -3.03 6.12 21.19
CA ALA A 103 -4.20 6.73 21.83
C ALA A 103 -4.12 8.26 21.94
N ARG A 104 -2.94 8.85 21.73
CA ARG A 104 -2.70 10.30 21.76
C ARG A 104 -2.50 10.89 20.37
N MET A 105 -2.59 10.09 19.31
CA MET A 105 -2.39 10.58 17.95
C MET A 105 -3.56 11.43 17.50
N THR A 106 -3.22 12.59 16.93
CA THR A 106 -4.16 13.44 16.19
C THR A 106 -4.35 12.93 14.76
N PRO A 107 -5.39 13.37 14.04
CA PRO A 107 -5.53 13.08 12.61
C PRO A 107 -4.33 13.53 11.76
N ARG A 108 -3.62 14.59 12.20
CA ARG A 108 -2.38 15.04 11.57
C ARG A 108 -1.26 14.04 11.77
N ASP A 109 -1.05 13.54 12.98
CA ASP A 109 -0.02 12.53 13.27
C ASP A 109 -0.24 11.25 12.46
N MET A 110 -1.51 10.85 12.28
CA MET A 110 -1.86 9.71 11.42
C MET A 110 -1.54 9.96 9.95
N ASN A 111 -1.79 11.18 9.46
CA ASN A 111 -1.42 11.57 8.10
C ASN A 111 0.10 11.55 7.91
N ASP A 112 0.84 12.12 8.86
CA ASP A 112 2.29 12.18 8.84
C ASP A 112 2.91 10.78 8.88
N LEU A 113 2.39 9.88 9.72
CA LEU A 113 2.79 8.47 9.74
C LEU A 113 2.62 7.83 8.35
N GLY A 114 1.47 8.03 7.71
CA GLY A 114 1.20 7.54 6.34
C GLY A 114 2.19 8.07 5.30
N MET A 115 2.57 9.35 5.39
CA MET A 115 3.57 9.96 4.52
C MET A 115 4.97 9.37 4.76
N GLN A 116 5.37 9.19 6.02
CA GLN A 116 6.66 8.61 6.38
C GLN A 116 6.83 7.19 5.84
N ILE A 117 5.84 6.30 6.07
CA ILE A 117 5.91 4.90 5.61
C ILE A 117 6.04 4.84 4.09
N THR A 118 5.36 5.73 3.38
CA THR A 118 5.43 5.80 1.91
C THR A 118 6.79 6.31 1.43
N ALA A 119 7.38 7.28 2.13
CA ALA A 119 8.67 7.87 1.78
C ALA A 119 9.86 6.95 2.08
N LEU A 120 9.80 6.16 3.17
CA LEU A 120 10.93 5.36 3.66
C LEU A 120 11.54 4.44 2.60
N PRO A 121 10.79 3.62 1.84
CA PRO A 121 11.38 2.79 0.79
C PRO A 121 12.10 3.60 -0.29
N ALA A 122 11.57 4.77 -0.67
CA ALA A 122 12.19 5.62 -1.68
C ALA A 122 13.51 6.24 -1.16
N VAL A 123 13.50 6.77 0.07
CA VAL A 123 14.69 7.33 0.71
C VAL A 123 15.78 6.27 0.91
N ASN A 124 15.40 5.10 1.42
CA ASN A 124 16.35 4.01 1.67
C ASN A 124 16.90 3.39 0.37
N ALA A 125 16.21 3.55 -0.75
CA ALA A 125 16.69 3.10 -2.06
C ALA A 125 17.76 4.02 -2.67
N ILE A 126 17.88 5.28 -2.24
CA ILE A 126 18.78 6.28 -2.86
C ILE A 126 20.21 5.76 -3.04
N PRO A 127 20.88 5.16 -2.03
CA PRO A 127 22.25 4.69 -2.21
C PRO A 127 22.37 3.57 -3.25
N ALA A 128 21.38 2.68 -3.33
CA ALA A 128 21.36 1.61 -4.32
C ALA A 128 21.14 2.17 -5.73
N VAL A 129 20.24 3.15 -5.88
CA VAL A 129 19.98 3.82 -7.16
C VAL A 129 21.22 4.59 -7.65
N CYS A 130 21.89 5.34 -6.77
CA CYS A 130 23.11 6.08 -7.14
C CYS A 130 24.26 5.18 -7.61
N ARG A 131 24.32 3.92 -7.14
CA ARG A 131 25.33 2.93 -7.57
C ARG A 131 24.92 2.12 -8.79
N ALA A 132 23.65 2.18 -9.20
CA ALA A 132 23.17 1.42 -10.34
C ALA A 132 23.69 2.00 -11.66
N ALA A 133 23.86 1.16 -12.67
CA ALA A 133 24.20 1.63 -14.01
C ALA A 133 23.05 2.51 -14.58
N PRO A 134 23.33 3.47 -15.48
CA PRO A 134 22.32 4.34 -16.08
C PRO A 134 21.16 3.57 -16.74
N GLY A 135 19.99 4.21 -16.82
CA GLY A 135 18.77 3.66 -17.41
C GLY A 135 17.61 3.50 -16.41
N ILE A 136 16.47 3.02 -16.89
CA ILE A 136 15.30 2.75 -16.03
C ILE A 136 15.57 1.49 -15.21
N ARG A 137 15.64 1.64 -13.89
CA ARG A 137 15.83 0.55 -12.92
C ARG A 137 14.53 0.28 -12.17
N THR A 138 14.31 -0.98 -11.82
CA THR A 138 13.16 -1.48 -11.07
C THR A 138 13.61 -2.17 -9.79
N TYR A 139 12.68 -2.57 -8.93
CA TYR A 139 12.97 -3.37 -7.73
C TYR A 139 13.67 -4.71 -8.01
N ARG A 140 13.67 -5.20 -9.26
CA ARG A 140 14.44 -6.39 -9.65
C ARG A 140 15.93 -6.08 -9.86
N ASP A 141 16.25 -4.87 -10.29
CA ASP A 141 17.59 -4.48 -10.70
C ASP A 141 18.45 -3.96 -9.54
N LEU A 142 17.83 -3.79 -8.36
CA LEU A 142 18.44 -3.23 -7.16
C LEU A 142 18.44 -4.28 -6.04
N PRO A 143 19.41 -4.22 -5.11
CA PRO A 143 19.33 -4.99 -3.87
C PRO A 143 18.02 -4.72 -3.11
N PRO A 144 17.52 -5.68 -2.32
CA PRO A 144 16.35 -5.46 -1.47
C PRO A 144 16.49 -4.19 -0.64
N VAL A 145 15.48 -3.32 -0.69
CA VAL A 145 15.46 -2.09 0.10
C VAL A 145 15.22 -2.46 1.56
N THR A 146 16.25 -2.34 2.37
CA THR A 146 16.18 -2.61 3.80
C THR A 146 15.97 -1.32 4.58
N ALA A 147 15.40 -1.44 5.78
CA ALA A 147 15.39 -0.34 6.73
C ALA A 147 16.82 -0.13 7.26
N ALA A 148 17.51 0.89 6.74
CA ALA A 148 18.79 1.34 7.27
C ALA A 148 18.55 2.45 8.30
N GLY A 149 18.08 2.09 9.49
CA GLY A 149 18.02 3.03 10.60
C GLY A 149 19.44 3.31 11.12
N ARG A 150 19.83 4.58 11.27
CA ARG A 150 20.88 4.91 12.24
C ARG A 150 20.25 4.76 13.62
N LEU A 151 20.75 3.81 14.41
CA LEU A 151 20.48 3.85 15.85
C LEU A 151 21.01 5.20 16.37
N PRO A 152 20.21 5.97 17.13
CA PRO A 152 20.78 7.11 17.84
C PRO A 152 21.92 6.60 18.73
N ALA A 153 23.03 7.35 18.73
CA ALA A 153 24.17 7.08 19.59
C ALA A 153 23.76 7.15 21.07
#